data_AF-A0A1I5AZJ7-F1
#
_entry.id   AF-A0A1I5AZJ7-F1
#
_cell.length_a   1.000
_cell.length_b   1.000
_cell.length_c   1.000
_cell.angle_alpha   90.00
_cell.angle_beta   90.00
_cell.angle_gamma   90.00
#
_symmetry.space_group_name_H-M   'P 1'
#
loop_
_entity.id
_entity.type
_entity.pdbx_description
1 polymer ?
#
loop_
_entity_poly.entity_id
_entity_poly.type
_entity_poly.pdbx_seq_one_letter_code
_entity_poly.pdbx_strand_id
1 'polypeptide(L)'
;MKKSIVILLCAVLGVGSCGCKKDDISNAISDVKDTLSETVSDAVSSSDEQYYLTYDYNIGYTVDADGNEIGKYTLEDYKGVFKEIGVDYEYGVSIDGMYDGIIYFHNIDYSGDESVTSYYAIDGSSKNWANFYNISGEWSPMSLDYYQGKVYVDIRTYEDNIRQDERVFTVDKDSLTLVEGASEVSDILKNHNGSLIQPAKDNESIQRTYDELGFLVVGKITEDGDETKWSFSKLTDDGETAIEGLQNTGKYLTGYSKNYLYLRDFDDDDIIMDCYNLEDGKAHTIRKDNSYDFYLAYEDGVVYYEAISEKQYGVEDYSVYRYDCRKDQAALLYTTSKIPGTDNNRFGIDGFKIIDGKIYALQFFGNEEKWARFNESNGTFEDLDLAVKEYSVFNYGTINYYSYTEKCSACGTIVSKNYGENFVLDAKYSSHADEINKLLSYADAKNGEIVTDAYTDDCDWHKENEEQGCETDETTVSDVSIIDDRFLEVQMADYWYGGGAHGMPGRGTRLFDLTTGEELDITAFYKGTEEEFKTLVAGKVKEDYQNGSEKYFAADAEEAYSNAYESTHIDSGNLIWYEDHAVYYFYPYDLGPYASGFIDIELPYDEFLGANQLTRIAK
;
A
#
# COMPACT_ATOMS: atom_id res chain seq x y z
N MET A 1 -7.14 -23.71 21.33
CA MET A 1 -8.18 -24.76 21.43
C MET A 1 -7.75 -26.10 22.07
N LYS A 2 -6.66 -26.79 21.67
CA LYS A 2 -6.35 -28.15 22.17
C LYS A 2 -5.78 -28.26 23.60
N LYS A 3 -5.20 -27.20 24.19
CA LYS A 3 -4.59 -27.25 25.55
C LYS A 3 -5.60 -27.06 26.69
N SER A 4 -6.64 -26.25 26.51
CA SER A 4 -7.64 -25.98 27.55
C SER A 4 -8.60 -27.15 27.78
N ILE A 5 -8.87 -27.96 26.74
CA ILE A 5 -9.71 -29.17 26.81
C ILE A 5 -9.04 -30.26 27.67
N VAL A 6 -7.71 -30.34 27.67
CA VAL A 6 -6.96 -31.36 28.44
C VAL A 6 -6.92 -31.03 29.94
N ILE A 7 -6.91 -29.75 30.30
CA ILE A 7 -6.86 -29.31 31.71
C ILE A 7 -8.22 -29.56 32.41
N LEU A 8 -9.34 -29.34 31.71
CA LEU A 8 -10.68 -29.60 32.26
C LEU A 8 -10.98 -31.10 32.43
N LEU A 9 -10.51 -31.95 31.51
CA LEU A 9 -10.67 -33.41 31.61
C LEU A 9 -9.85 -34.01 32.78
N CYS A 10 -8.69 -33.42 33.11
CA CYS A 10 -7.90 -33.82 34.27
C CYS A 10 -8.58 -33.48 35.61
N ALA A 11 -9.34 -32.37 35.67
CA ALA A 11 -10.10 -32.01 36.87
C ALA A 11 -11.26 -33.00 37.14
N VAL A 12 -11.91 -33.53 36.09
CA VAL A 12 -12.99 -34.51 36.22
C VAL A 12 -12.47 -35.90 36.62
N LEU A 13 -11.27 -36.29 36.16
CA LEU A 13 -10.64 -37.56 36.56
C LEU A 13 -10.12 -37.55 38.01
N GLY A 14 -9.88 -36.37 38.60
CA GLY A 14 -9.48 -36.22 40.01
C GLY A 14 -10.61 -36.44 41.03
N VAL A 15 -11.88 -36.49 40.60
CA VAL A 15 -13.04 -36.68 41.50
C VAL A 15 -13.34 -38.16 41.74
N GLY A 16 -12.67 -39.08 41.03
CA GLY A 16 -12.83 -40.53 41.19
C GLY A 16 -12.34 -41.11 42.54
N SER A 17 -11.72 -40.31 43.40
CA SER A 17 -11.26 -40.73 44.74
C SER A 17 -12.23 -40.45 45.88
N CYS A 18 -13.38 -39.81 45.62
CA CYS A 18 -14.39 -39.52 46.64
C CYS A 18 -15.77 -40.04 46.24
N GLY A 19 -16.00 -41.34 46.38
CA GLY A 19 -17.29 -41.96 46.78
C GLY A 19 -18.62 -41.59 46.10
N CYS A 20 -18.67 -40.80 45.02
CA CYS A 20 -19.92 -40.40 44.37
C CYS A 20 -20.48 -41.51 43.46
N LYS A 21 -21.80 -41.63 43.39
CA LYS A 21 -22.49 -42.65 42.58
C LYS A 21 -22.35 -42.33 41.10
N LYS A 22 -22.29 -43.38 40.28
CA LYS A 22 -22.07 -43.31 38.82
C LYS A 22 -23.10 -42.43 38.09
N ASP A 23 -24.32 -42.32 38.63
CA ASP A 23 -25.40 -41.53 38.06
C ASP A 23 -25.20 -40.01 38.29
N ASP A 24 -24.52 -39.62 39.37
CA ASP A 24 -24.23 -38.20 39.67
C ASP A 24 -23.15 -37.63 38.73
N ILE A 25 -22.20 -38.48 38.32
CA ILE A 25 -21.14 -38.14 37.34
C ILE A 25 -21.73 -38.03 35.93
N SER A 26 -22.68 -38.90 35.58
CA SER A 26 -23.41 -38.84 34.32
C SER A 26 -24.18 -37.53 34.16
N ASN A 27 -24.89 -37.11 35.22
CA ASN A 27 -25.66 -35.87 35.21
C ASN A 27 -24.73 -34.65 35.16
N ALA A 28 -23.64 -34.63 35.93
CA ALA A 28 -22.67 -33.54 35.88
C ALA A 28 -21.98 -33.41 34.50
N ILE A 29 -21.72 -34.52 33.80
CA ILE A 29 -21.18 -34.49 32.44
C ILE A 29 -22.23 -34.01 31.42
N SER A 30 -23.52 -34.33 31.62
CA SER A 30 -24.62 -33.80 30.81
C SER A 30 -24.78 -32.31 31.01
N ASP A 31 -24.84 -31.85 32.27
CA ASP A 31 -24.98 -30.43 32.60
C ASP A 31 -23.79 -29.62 32.07
N VAL A 32 -22.56 -30.14 32.17
CA VAL A 32 -21.37 -29.50 31.58
C VAL A 32 -21.44 -29.48 30.06
N LYS A 33 -21.98 -30.51 29.40
CA LYS A 33 -22.18 -30.54 27.95
C LYS A 33 -23.26 -29.58 27.49
N ASP A 34 -24.36 -29.51 28.22
CA ASP A 34 -25.49 -28.62 27.89
C ASP A 34 -25.08 -27.17 28.14
N THR A 35 -24.37 -26.88 29.24
CA THR A 35 -23.76 -25.56 29.50
C THR A 35 -22.69 -25.22 28.46
N LEU A 36 -21.85 -26.17 28.03
CA LEU A 36 -20.91 -25.97 26.91
C LEU A 36 -21.64 -25.75 25.59
N SER A 37 -22.80 -26.38 25.37
CA SER A 37 -23.59 -26.17 24.15
C SER A 37 -24.30 -24.81 24.14
N GLU A 38 -24.76 -24.34 25.30
CA GLU A 38 -25.35 -23.00 25.48
C GLU A 38 -24.28 -21.90 25.41
N THR A 39 -23.10 -22.11 26.01
CA THR A 39 -21.97 -21.15 25.92
C THR A 39 -21.34 -21.13 24.52
N VAL A 40 -21.48 -22.22 23.75
CA VAL A 40 -21.05 -22.27 22.33
C VAL A 40 -22.15 -21.76 21.39
N SER A 41 -23.41 -21.69 21.82
CA SER A 41 -24.48 -21.07 21.01
C SER A 41 -24.56 -19.55 21.19
N ASP A 42 -24.10 -19.02 22.33
CA ASP A 42 -24.01 -17.57 22.59
C ASP A 42 -22.64 -16.98 22.21
N ALA A 43 -21.67 -17.83 21.86
CA ALA A 43 -20.57 -17.41 21.01
C ALA A 43 -21.11 -17.36 19.58
N VAL A 44 -21.41 -16.16 19.07
CA VAL A 44 -21.52 -15.93 17.62
C VAL A 44 -20.35 -16.68 16.99
N SER A 45 -20.64 -17.69 16.16
CA SER A 45 -19.57 -18.37 15.45
C SER A 45 -18.83 -17.33 14.64
N SER A 46 -17.50 -17.35 14.71
CA SER A 46 -16.58 -16.52 13.91
C SER A 46 -16.68 -16.77 12.39
N SER A 47 -17.80 -17.30 11.90
CA SER A 47 -18.06 -17.65 10.51
C SER A 47 -18.69 -16.52 9.69
N ASP A 48 -19.21 -15.49 10.36
CA ASP A 48 -19.94 -14.39 9.70
C ASP A 48 -19.13 -13.08 9.69
N GLU A 49 -17.96 -13.07 10.31
CA GLU A 49 -17.08 -11.90 10.35
C GLU A 49 -16.34 -11.76 9.01
N GLN A 50 -16.38 -10.54 8.47
CA GLN A 50 -15.82 -10.18 7.17
C GLN A 50 -14.61 -9.29 7.39
N TYR A 51 -13.53 -9.58 6.66
CA TYR A 51 -12.30 -8.82 6.74
C TYR A 51 -12.03 -8.14 5.42
N TYR A 52 -11.57 -6.89 5.48
CA TYR A 52 -11.29 -6.08 4.31
C TYR A 52 -9.78 -6.05 4.01
N LEU A 53 -9.44 -6.47 2.80
CA LEU A 53 -8.08 -6.49 2.26
C LEU A 53 -7.97 -5.47 1.13
N THR A 54 -7.15 -4.44 1.34
CA THR A 54 -6.77 -3.43 0.34
C THR A 54 -5.37 -2.92 0.64
N TYR A 55 -4.73 -2.36 -0.38
CA TYR A 55 -3.39 -1.77 -0.30
C TYR A 55 -3.35 -0.38 -0.95
N ASP A 56 -3.85 -0.26 -2.18
CA ASP A 56 -3.80 0.99 -2.96
C ASP A 56 -5.19 1.63 -3.14
N TYR A 57 -6.23 1.10 -2.48
CA TYR A 57 -7.64 1.49 -2.60
C TYR A 57 -8.27 1.33 -3.99
N ASN A 58 -7.49 1.01 -5.03
CA ASN A 58 -7.99 0.75 -6.38
C ASN A 58 -8.72 -0.58 -6.46
N ILE A 59 -8.19 -1.60 -5.79
CA ILE A 59 -8.81 -2.91 -5.67
C ILE A 59 -8.96 -3.27 -4.20
N GLY A 60 -10.13 -3.75 -3.83
CA GLY A 60 -10.40 -4.23 -2.49
C GLY A 60 -11.17 -5.54 -2.49
N TYR A 61 -10.83 -6.39 -1.54
CA TYR A 61 -11.45 -7.69 -1.32
C TYR A 61 -12.07 -7.75 0.07
N THR A 62 -13.24 -8.35 0.16
CA THR A 62 -13.80 -8.83 1.43
C THR A 62 -13.58 -10.32 1.50
N VAL A 63 -13.03 -10.81 2.61
CA VAL A 63 -12.70 -12.23 2.81
C VAL A 63 -13.23 -12.74 4.15
N ASP A 64 -13.36 -14.06 4.26
CA ASP A 64 -13.55 -14.72 5.55
C ASP A 64 -12.21 -14.84 6.32
N ALA A 65 -12.26 -15.38 7.54
CA ALA A 65 -11.09 -15.63 8.38
C ALA A 65 -10.01 -16.54 7.74
N ASP A 66 -10.38 -17.34 6.74
CA ASP A 66 -9.48 -18.23 6.01
C ASP A 66 -8.91 -17.58 4.74
N GLY A 67 -9.36 -16.37 4.40
CA GLY A 67 -8.92 -15.63 3.21
C GLY A 67 -9.73 -15.97 1.96
N ASN A 68 -10.85 -16.68 2.07
CA ASN A 68 -11.69 -16.97 0.91
C ASN A 68 -12.47 -15.71 0.51
N GLU A 69 -12.53 -15.42 -0.80
CA GLU A 69 -13.27 -14.28 -1.33
C GLU A 69 -14.76 -14.35 -1.01
N ILE A 70 -15.27 -13.27 -0.42
CA ILE A 70 -16.69 -12.98 -0.24
C ILE A 70 -17.16 -11.93 -1.26
N GLY A 71 -16.30 -10.95 -1.55
CA GLY A 71 -16.57 -9.96 -2.60
C GLY A 71 -15.31 -9.23 -3.05
N LYS A 72 -15.42 -8.56 -4.20
CA LYS A 72 -14.39 -7.73 -4.81
C LYS A 72 -14.98 -6.41 -5.34
N TYR A 73 -14.21 -5.34 -5.28
CA TYR A 73 -14.45 -4.16 -6.10
C TYR A 73 -13.17 -3.71 -6.81
N THR A 74 -13.35 -3.02 -7.94
CA THR A 74 -12.31 -2.20 -8.59
C THR A 74 -12.85 -0.78 -8.68
N LEU A 75 -12.07 0.23 -8.30
CA LEU A 75 -12.50 1.64 -8.31
C LEU A 75 -13.04 2.07 -9.68
N GLU A 76 -12.39 1.58 -10.75
CA GLU A 76 -12.79 1.79 -12.14
C GLU A 76 -14.23 1.33 -12.45
N ASP A 77 -14.70 0.25 -11.83
CA ASP A 77 -16.07 -0.26 -12.02
C ASP A 77 -17.13 0.73 -11.52
N TYR A 78 -16.74 1.68 -10.67
CA TYR A 78 -17.60 2.65 -10.00
C TYR A 78 -17.33 4.10 -10.41
N LYS A 79 -16.43 4.38 -11.36
CA LYS A 79 -16.15 5.75 -11.84
C LYS A 79 -17.43 6.51 -12.27
N GLY A 80 -18.38 5.81 -12.87
CA GLY A 80 -19.67 6.38 -13.27
C GLY A 80 -20.53 6.81 -12.07
N VAL A 81 -20.47 6.07 -10.97
CA VAL A 81 -21.17 6.37 -9.72
C VAL A 81 -20.53 7.58 -9.05
N PHE A 82 -19.20 7.62 -8.92
CA PHE A 82 -18.50 8.77 -8.33
C PHE A 82 -18.78 10.07 -9.12
N LYS A 83 -18.78 9.98 -10.45
CA LYS A 83 -19.17 11.09 -11.31
C LYS A 83 -20.62 11.55 -11.11
N GLU A 84 -21.55 10.62 -10.88
CA GLU A 84 -22.94 10.95 -10.59
C GLU A 84 -23.09 11.66 -9.23
N ILE A 85 -22.32 11.20 -8.22
CA ILE A 85 -22.25 11.83 -6.89
C ILE A 85 -21.62 13.23 -6.98
N GLY A 86 -20.72 13.44 -7.95
CA GLY A 86 -19.96 14.68 -8.13
C GLY A 86 -18.62 14.66 -7.37
N VAL A 87 -18.08 13.48 -7.10
CA VAL A 87 -16.78 13.29 -6.45
C VAL A 87 -15.74 12.94 -7.52
N ASP A 88 -14.59 13.59 -7.43
CA ASP A 88 -13.41 13.22 -8.20
C ASP A 88 -12.88 11.87 -7.68
N TYR A 89 -12.92 10.82 -8.50
CA TYR A 89 -12.49 9.49 -8.06
C TYR A 89 -10.97 9.34 -7.99
N GLU A 90 -10.20 10.22 -8.64
CA GLU A 90 -8.73 10.15 -8.64
C GLU A 90 -8.15 10.75 -7.35
N TYR A 91 -8.80 11.79 -6.80
CA TYR A 91 -8.27 12.54 -5.66
C TYR A 91 -9.23 12.69 -4.48
N GLY A 92 -10.50 12.34 -4.65
CA GLY A 92 -11.57 12.65 -3.70
C GLY A 92 -12.20 11.43 -3.02
N VAL A 93 -11.77 10.20 -3.30
CA VAL A 93 -12.39 8.98 -2.75
C VAL A 93 -11.44 8.28 -1.78
N SER A 94 -11.86 8.20 -0.52
CA SER A 94 -11.22 7.36 0.50
C SER A 94 -12.11 6.16 0.80
N ILE A 95 -11.76 4.98 0.28
CA ILE A 95 -12.53 3.75 0.55
C ILE A 95 -12.24 3.27 1.98
N ASP A 96 -13.28 3.24 2.80
CA ASP A 96 -13.20 2.80 4.19
C ASP A 96 -13.37 1.28 4.33
N GLY A 97 -14.09 0.65 3.40
CA GLY A 97 -14.19 -0.80 3.32
C GLY A 97 -15.35 -1.30 2.47
N MET A 98 -15.43 -2.61 2.32
CA MET A 98 -16.57 -3.27 1.70
C MET A 98 -17.07 -4.40 2.59
N TYR A 99 -18.34 -4.32 2.97
CA TYR A 99 -18.96 -5.29 3.87
C TYR A 99 -20.38 -5.58 3.39
N ASP A 100 -20.73 -6.85 3.38
CA ASP A 100 -22.04 -7.32 2.94
C ASP A 100 -22.44 -6.83 1.53
N GLY A 101 -21.46 -6.71 0.63
CA GLY A 101 -21.66 -6.23 -0.73
C GLY A 101 -21.88 -4.72 -0.86
N ILE A 102 -21.71 -3.96 0.23
CA ILE A 102 -21.81 -2.50 0.26
C ILE A 102 -20.42 -1.91 0.44
N ILE A 103 -20.05 -0.99 -0.45
CA ILE A 103 -18.81 -0.23 -0.39
C ILE A 103 -19.08 1.05 0.42
N TYR A 104 -18.27 1.27 1.45
CA TYR A 104 -18.28 2.48 2.27
C TYR A 104 -17.08 3.33 1.93
N PHE A 105 -17.31 4.61 1.72
CA PHE A 105 -16.25 5.57 1.46
C PHE A 105 -16.64 6.95 1.95
N HIS A 106 -15.63 7.81 2.12
CA HIS A 106 -15.84 9.23 2.38
C HIS A 106 -15.10 10.12 1.37
N ASN A 107 -15.62 11.33 1.21
CA ASN A 107 -15.01 12.41 0.46
C ASN A 107 -14.89 13.65 1.35
N ILE A 108 -13.79 14.40 1.22
CA ILE A 108 -13.63 15.70 1.87
C ILE A 108 -13.66 16.79 0.80
N ASP A 109 -14.68 17.65 0.86
CA ASP A 109 -14.82 18.81 -0.01
C ASP A 109 -14.21 20.05 0.66
N TYR A 110 -13.20 20.63 0.01
CA TYR A 110 -12.49 21.85 0.44
C TYR A 110 -12.90 23.11 -0.34
N SER A 111 -13.94 23.03 -1.19
CA SER A 111 -14.34 24.15 -2.06
C SER A 111 -15.06 25.29 -1.33
N GLY A 112 -15.58 25.03 -0.13
CA GLY A 112 -16.29 26.00 0.71
C GLY A 112 -15.39 26.72 1.73
N ASP A 113 -16.00 27.66 2.48
CA ASP A 113 -15.33 28.33 3.62
C ASP A 113 -15.00 27.35 4.77
N GLU A 114 -15.75 26.24 4.86
CA GLU A 114 -15.53 25.12 5.78
C GLU A 114 -15.44 23.82 4.98
N SER A 115 -14.53 22.92 5.38
CA SER A 115 -14.47 21.59 4.78
C SER A 115 -15.68 20.76 5.21
N VAL A 116 -16.24 19.99 4.29
CA VAL A 116 -17.32 19.03 4.56
C VAL A 116 -16.82 17.63 4.26
N THR A 117 -16.92 16.72 5.22
CA THR A 117 -16.69 15.30 4.98
C THR A 117 -18.02 14.58 4.81
N SER A 118 -18.22 13.95 3.67
CA SER A 118 -19.45 13.24 3.32
C SER A 118 -19.18 11.74 3.24
N TYR A 119 -19.98 10.94 3.94
CA TYR A 119 -19.91 9.48 3.92
C TYR A 119 -21.02 8.89 3.06
N TYR A 120 -20.63 7.90 2.28
CA TYR A 120 -21.47 7.26 1.29
C TYR A 120 -21.42 5.75 1.42
N ALA A 121 -22.53 5.12 1.06
CA ALA A 121 -22.65 3.68 0.87
C ALA A 121 -23.04 3.43 -0.59
N ILE A 122 -22.37 2.49 -1.26
CA ILE A 122 -22.69 2.03 -2.61
C ILE A 122 -23.01 0.55 -2.56
N ASP A 123 -24.19 0.14 -3.02
CA ASP A 123 -24.50 -1.27 -3.24
C ASP A 123 -23.70 -1.76 -4.46
N GLY A 124 -22.78 -2.71 -4.25
CA GLY A 124 -21.86 -3.15 -5.27
C GLY A 124 -22.53 -3.85 -6.47
N SER A 125 -23.73 -4.40 -6.27
CA SER A 125 -24.45 -5.14 -7.31
C SER A 125 -25.29 -4.24 -8.21
N SER A 126 -26.04 -3.32 -7.61
CA SER A 126 -27.00 -2.44 -8.27
C SER A 126 -26.40 -1.09 -8.64
N LYS A 127 -25.26 -0.73 -8.03
CA LYS A 127 -24.60 0.58 -8.13
C LYS A 127 -25.46 1.74 -7.60
N ASN A 128 -26.54 1.42 -6.88
CA ASN A 128 -27.27 2.42 -6.11
C ASN A 128 -26.38 2.94 -4.99
N TRP A 129 -26.56 4.20 -4.63
CA TRP A 129 -25.76 4.84 -3.60
C TRP A 129 -26.62 5.69 -2.66
N ALA A 130 -26.12 5.89 -1.44
CA ALA A 130 -26.73 6.75 -0.43
C ALA A 130 -25.65 7.56 0.28
N ASN A 131 -25.84 8.88 0.36
CA ASN A 131 -25.13 9.70 1.35
C ASN A 131 -25.85 9.52 2.70
N PHE A 132 -25.14 9.01 3.70
CA PHE A 132 -25.76 8.66 4.99
C PHE A 132 -25.31 9.54 6.14
N TYR A 133 -24.17 10.21 6.02
CA TYR A 133 -23.64 11.06 7.07
C TYR A 133 -22.78 12.18 6.50
N ASN A 134 -22.86 13.36 7.12
CA ASN A 134 -22.02 14.51 6.76
C ASN A 134 -21.47 15.13 8.04
N ILE A 135 -20.18 15.43 8.00
CA ILE A 135 -19.44 16.14 9.02
C ILE A 135 -19.10 17.52 8.46
N SER A 136 -19.27 18.57 9.25
CA SER A 136 -18.87 19.92 8.91
C SER A 136 -18.33 20.66 10.13
N GLY A 137 -17.62 21.76 9.90
CA GLY A 137 -17.05 22.59 10.94
C GLY A 137 -15.77 21.98 11.53
N GLU A 138 -15.71 21.90 12.86
CA GLU A 138 -14.51 21.51 13.64
C GLU A 138 -14.26 20.00 13.75
N TRP A 139 -15.20 19.18 13.28
CA TRP A 139 -15.14 17.74 13.38
C TRP A 139 -14.36 17.14 12.22
N SER A 140 -13.64 16.07 12.49
CA SER A 140 -12.87 15.33 11.51
C SER A 140 -13.04 13.83 11.67
N PRO A 141 -12.92 13.06 10.58
CA PRO A 141 -12.88 11.60 10.61
C PRO A 141 -11.79 11.07 11.54
N MET A 142 -12.09 10.00 12.26
CA MET A 142 -11.12 9.21 13.00
C MET A 142 -11.04 7.77 12.46
N SER A 143 -12.17 7.07 12.35
CA SER A 143 -12.25 5.74 11.75
C SER A 143 -13.68 5.42 11.28
N LEU A 144 -13.79 4.46 10.37
CA LEU A 144 -15.04 3.79 10.03
C LEU A 144 -14.84 2.28 10.18
N ASP A 145 -15.80 1.63 10.82
CA ASP A 145 -15.77 0.18 11.08
C ASP A 145 -17.14 -0.44 10.79
N TYR A 146 -17.14 -1.69 10.35
CA TYR A 146 -18.34 -2.50 10.20
C TYR A 146 -18.32 -3.64 11.21
N TYR A 147 -19.16 -3.52 12.24
CA TYR A 147 -19.15 -4.43 13.37
C TYR A 147 -20.56 -4.85 13.74
N GLN A 148 -20.78 -6.16 13.91
CA GLN A 148 -22.07 -6.75 14.27
C GLN A 148 -23.27 -6.25 13.44
N GLY A 149 -23.09 -6.07 12.12
CA GLY A 149 -24.16 -5.66 11.23
C GLY A 149 -24.47 -4.16 11.21
N LYS A 150 -23.59 -3.33 11.79
CA LYS A 150 -23.73 -1.87 11.88
C LYS A 150 -22.47 -1.18 11.39
N VAL A 151 -22.64 0.02 10.88
CA VAL A 151 -21.54 0.93 10.51
C VAL A 151 -21.31 1.89 11.66
N TYR A 152 -20.06 2.01 12.09
CA TYR A 152 -19.61 2.94 13.12
C TYR A 152 -18.73 4.00 12.46
N VAL A 153 -18.98 5.27 12.76
CA VAL A 153 -18.16 6.40 12.31
C VAL A 153 -17.69 7.15 13.53
N ASP A 154 -16.40 7.04 13.82
CA ASP A 154 -15.75 7.74 14.91
C ASP A 154 -15.23 9.09 14.41
N ILE A 155 -15.48 10.14 15.18
CA ILE A 155 -15.12 11.51 14.83
C ILE A 155 -14.46 12.23 16.01
N ARG A 156 -13.59 13.19 15.72
CA ARG A 156 -12.93 14.02 16.73
C ARG A 156 -12.74 15.47 16.33
N THR A 157 -12.53 16.34 17.31
CA THR A 157 -12.03 17.71 17.11
C THR A 157 -10.53 17.79 17.39
N TYR A 158 -9.79 18.60 16.64
CA TYR A 158 -8.34 18.80 16.80
C TYR A 158 -7.96 20.05 17.63
N GLU A 159 -8.93 20.72 18.24
CA GLU A 159 -8.70 21.89 19.10
C GLU A 159 -8.11 21.51 20.48
N ASP A 160 -7.63 22.51 21.24
CA ASP A 160 -7.06 22.37 22.59
C ASP A 160 -7.92 21.54 23.56
N ASN A 161 -9.24 21.49 23.33
CA ASN A 161 -10.17 20.65 24.08
C ASN A 161 -10.75 19.57 23.17
N ILE A 162 -10.01 18.47 23.00
CA ILE A 162 -10.39 17.31 22.20
C ILE A 162 -11.79 16.82 22.61
N ARG A 163 -12.70 16.73 21.66
CA ARG A 163 -14.01 16.09 21.79
C ARG A 163 -14.11 14.95 20.81
N GLN A 164 -14.80 13.89 21.22
CA GLN A 164 -15.02 12.70 20.40
C GLN A 164 -16.49 12.29 20.44
N ASP A 165 -16.95 11.72 19.35
CA ASP A 165 -18.28 11.12 19.24
C ASP A 165 -18.22 9.90 18.32
N GLU A 166 -19.17 9.00 18.49
CA GLU A 166 -19.32 7.80 17.66
C GLU A 166 -20.75 7.78 17.11
N ARG A 167 -20.87 7.66 15.79
CA ARG A 167 -22.15 7.62 15.08
C ARG A 167 -22.38 6.21 14.57
N VAL A 168 -23.54 5.64 14.89
CA VAL A 168 -23.84 4.23 14.60
C VAL A 168 -25.02 4.14 13.65
N PHE A 169 -24.90 3.33 12.60
CA PHE A 169 -25.92 3.19 11.57
C PHE A 169 -26.28 1.72 11.35
N THR A 170 -27.57 1.40 11.42
CA THR A 170 -28.09 0.12 10.93
C THR A 170 -28.41 0.23 9.45
N VAL A 171 -28.08 -0.80 8.67
CA VAL A 171 -28.20 -0.80 7.21
C VAL A 171 -29.33 -1.72 6.75
N ASP A 172 -30.32 -1.19 6.05
CA ASP A 172 -31.27 -1.97 5.26
C ASP A 172 -30.68 -2.18 3.86
N LYS A 173 -30.19 -3.40 3.61
CA LYS A 173 -29.48 -3.77 2.38
C LYS A 173 -30.38 -3.73 1.14
N ASP A 174 -31.67 -4.03 1.28
CA ASP A 174 -32.59 -4.08 0.13
C ASP A 174 -32.91 -2.68 -0.41
N SER A 175 -32.96 -1.69 0.48
CA SER A 175 -33.28 -0.30 0.14
C SER A 175 -32.06 0.63 0.14
N LEU A 176 -30.90 0.13 0.57
CA LEU A 176 -29.69 0.90 0.89
C LEU A 176 -29.98 2.08 1.84
N THR A 177 -30.90 1.89 2.78
CA THR A 177 -31.24 2.92 3.78
C THR A 177 -30.41 2.72 5.03
N LEU A 178 -29.70 3.76 5.45
CA LEU A 178 -28.95 3.78 6.71
C LEU A 178 -29.71 4.60 7.75
N VAL A 179 -29.98 3.97 8.90
CA VAL A 179 -30.71 4.59 10.00
C VAL A 179 -29.79 4.74 11.19
N GLU A 180 -29.62 5.98 11.63
CA GLU A 180 -28.80 6.30 12.79
C GLU A 180 -29.44 5.78 14.09
N GLY A 181 -28.64 5.10 14.90
CA GLY A 181 -28.98 4.58 16.22
C GLY A 181 -28.23 5.30 17.33
N ALA A 182 -28.34 4.76 18.55
CA ALA A 182 -27.54 5.23 19.68
C ALA A 182 -26.19 4.50 19.72
N SER A 183 -25.11 5.25 19.96
CA SER A 183 -23.82 4.69 20.38
C SER A 183 -23.85 4.40 21.89
N GLU A 184 -23.37 3.23 22.30
CA GLU A 184 -23.31 2.84 23.71
C GLU A 184 -22.13 3.50 24.43
N VAL A 185 -21.11 3.94 23.69
CA VAL A 185 -19.94 4.64 24.23
C VAL A 185 -20.06 6.18 24.20
N SER A 186 -21.12 6.75 23.62
CA SER A 186 -21.27 8.22 23.49
C SER A 186 -21.22 8.96 24.84
N ASP A 187 -21.81 8.40 25.90
CA ASP A 187 -21.74 9.00 27.24
C ASP A 187 -20.33 8.87 27.84
N ILE A 188 -19.63 7.77 27.55
CA ILE A 188 -18.23 7.57 27.94
C ILE A 188 -17.37 8.67 27.30
N LEU A 189 -17.50 8.89 25.99
CA LEU A 189 -16.71 9.89 25.24
C LEU A 189 -16.98 11.31 25.75
N LYS A 190 -18.24 11.68 25.95
CA LYS A 190 -18.62 13.01 26.48
C LYS A 190 -18.04 13.28 27.88
N ASN A 191 -17.99 12.26 28.73
CA ASN A 191 -17.44 12.38 30.08
C ASN A 191 -15.91 12.53 30.10
N HIS A 192 -15.23 12.23 28.98
CA HIS A 192 -13.78 12.32 28.83
C HIS A 192 -13.34 13.40 27.84
N ASN A 193 -14.19 14.39 27.55
CA ASN A 193 -13.78 15.58 26.79
C ASN A 193 -12.49 16.19 27.38
N GLY A 194 -11.57 16.56 26.49
CA GLY A 194 -10.20 16.99 26.81
C GLY A 194 -9.20 15.83 26.91
N SER A 195 -9.64 14.59 26.69
CA SER A 195 -8.78 13.40 26.59
C SER A 195 -8.96 12.73 25.24
N LEU A 196 -7.96 11.96 24.81
CA LEU A 196 -7.99 11.16 23.60
C LEU A 196 -8.26 9.69 23.95
N ILE A 197 -9.29 9.11 23.36
CA ILE A 197 -9.64 7.70 23.43
C ILE A 197 -9.53 7.15 22.01
N GLN A 198 -8.55 6.26 21.79
CA GLN A 198 -8.36 5.61 20.49
C GLN A 198 -8.90 4.17 20.53
N PRO A 199 -9.41 3.67 19.39
CA PRO A 199 -9.64 2.23 19.24
C PRO A 199 -8.33 1.47 19.44
N ALA A 200 -8.43 0.17 19.72
CA ALA A 200 -7.26 -0.68 19.91
C ALA A 200 -6.42 -0.67 18.63
N LYS A 201 -7.02 -1.08 17.51
CA LYS A 201 -6.37 -1.11 16.19
C LYS A 201 -6.89 0.01 15.30
N ASP A 202 -6.08 0.36 14.29
CA ASP A 202 -6.49 1.29 13.25
C ASP A 202 -7.70 0.75 12.48
N ASN A 203 -8.61 1.64 12.09
CA ASN A 203 -9.86 1.34 11.39
C ASN A 203 -10.87 0.45 12.16
N GLU A 204 -10.68 0.24 13.46
CA GLU A 204 -11.72 -0.31 14.33
C GLU A 204 -12.51 0.83 15.00
N SER A 205 -13.74 0.52 15.41
CA SER A 205 -14.56 1.43 16.22
C SER A 205 -14.19 1.37 17.70
N ILE A 206 -14.44 2.47 18.41
CA ILE A 206 -14.33 2.51 19.88
C ILE A 206 -15.27 1.48 20.52
N GLN A 207 -16.51 1.33 20.02
CA GLN A 207 -17.44 0.31 20.47
C GLN A 207 -16.85 -1.11 20.37
N ARG A 208 -16.35 -1.48 19.19
CA ARG A 208 -15.76 -2.80 18.97
C ARG A 208 -14.62 -3.07 19.95
N THR A 209 -13.76 -2.08 20.16
CA THR A 209 -12.66 -2.19 21.11
C THR A 209 -13.17 -2.45 22.53
N TYR A 210 -14.21 -1.73 22.95
CA TYR A 210 -14.80 -1.91 24.28
C TYR A 210 -15.40 -3.30 24.45
N ASP A 211 -16.10 -3.79 23.45
CA ASP A 211 -16.75 -5.11 23.47
C ASP A 211 -15.72 -6.25 23.49
N GLU A 212 -14.64 -6.14 22.72
CA GLU A 212 -13.61 -7.19 22.62
C GLU A 212 -12.68 -7.23 23.83
N LEU A 213 -12.27 -6.06 24.35
CA LEU A 213 -11.26 -5.96 25.40
C LEU A 213 -11.87 -5.77 26.80
N GLY A 214 -13.08 -5.23 26.88
CA GLY A 214 -13.74 -4.84 28.14
C GLY A 214 -13.16 -3.58 28.78
N PHE A 215 -12.35 -2.80 28.03
CA PHE A 215 -11.80 -1.53 28.48
C PHE A 215 -11.37 -0.64 27.32
N LEU A 216 -11.24 0.65 27.59
CA LEU A 216 -10.64 1.65 26.70
C LEU A 216 -9.38 2.25 27.35
N VAL A 217 -8.48 2.78 26.53
CA VAL A 217 -7.33 3.55 27.00
C VAL A 217 -7.61 5.04 26.82
N VAL A 218 -7.49 5.80 27.90
CA VAL A 218 -7.66 7.26 27.92
C VAL A 218 -6.27 7.89 27.98
N GLY A 219 -5.91 8.67 26.96
CA GLY A 219 -4.70 9.47 26.88
C GLY A 219 -4.98 10.93 27.21
N LYS A 220 -4.27 11.49 28.18
CA LYS A 220 -4.32 12.92 28.54
C LYS A 220 -3.02 13.57 28.11
N ILE A 221 -3.14 14.62 27.31
CA ILE A 221 -2.01 15.41 26.81
C ILE A 221 -1.78 16.56 27.78
N THR A 222 -0.53 16.78 28.16
CA THR A 222 -0.10 17.93 28.95
C THR A 222 1.13 18.56 28.28
N GLU A 223 1.09 19.88 28.09
CA GLU A 223 2.26 20.64 27.67
C GLU A 223 3.15 20.92 28.90
N ASP A 224 4.40 20.48 28.85
CA ASP A 224 5.43 20.78 29.85
C ASP A 224 6.58 21.54 29.18
N GLY A 225 6.44 22.86 29.09
CA GLY A 225 7.35 23.70 28.30
C GLY A 225 7.14 23.52 26.80
N ASP A 226 8.18 23.15 26.07
CA ASP A 226 8.14 22.86 24.63
C ASP A 226 7.90 21.36 24.34
N GLU A 227 7.72 20.52 25.37
CA GLU A 227 7.55 19.08 25.25
C GLU A 227 6.09 18.64 25.44
N THR A 228 5.59 17.80 24.53
CA THR A 228 4.30 17.13 24.67
C THR A 228 4.45 15.90 25.57
N LYS A 229 3.71 15.85 26.68
CA LYS A 229 3.68 14.70 27.59
C LYS A 229 2.31 14.03 27.59
N TRP A 230 2.33 12.73 27.81
CA TRP A 230 1.14 11.87 27.85
C TRP A 230 0.97 11.22 29.20
N SER A 231 -0.28 11.07 29.61
CA SER A 231 -0.67 10.28 30.78
C SER A 231 -1.78 9.32 30.39
N PHE A 232 -1.59 8.03 30.65
CA PHE A 232 -2.54 7.00 30.22
C PHE A 232 -3.32 6.39 31.38
N SER A 233 -4.60 6.16 31.17
CA SER A 233 -5.49 5.48 32.12
C SER A 233 -6.26 4.36 31.44
N LYS A 234 -6.60 3.32 32.21
CA LYS A 234 -7.53 2.28 31.81
C LYS A 234 -8.95 2.66 32.24
N LEU A 235 -9.89 2.64 31.31
CA LEU A 235 -11.31 2.92 31.56
C LEU A 235 -12.14 1.65 31.44
N THR A 236 -12.92 1.35 32.48
CA THR A 236 -13.84 0.21 32.55
C THR A 236 -15.18 0.67 33.13
N ASP A 237 -16.17 -0.22 33.22
CA ASP A 237 -17.44 0.05 33.92
C ASP A 237 -17.25 0.50 35.39
N ASP A 238 -16.17 0.07 36.04
CA ASP A 238 -15.83 0.45 37.42
C ASP A 238 -15.22 1.86 37.53
N GLY A 239 -14.88 2.48 36.40
CA GLY A 239 -14.30 3.83 36.29
C GLY A 239 -12.90 3.87 35.67
N GLU A 240 -12.34 5.08 35.63
CA GLU A 240 -10.99 5.36 35.13
C GLU A 240 -9.94 5.06 36.22
N THR A 241 -8.92 4.28 35.90
CA THR A 241 -7.76 4.00 36.76
C THR A 241 -6.46 4.35 36.04
N ALA A 242 -5.62 5.16 36.67
CA ALA A 242 -4.34 5.57 36.11
C ALA A 242 -3.39 4.37 35.90
N ILE A 243 -2.69 4.35 34.78
CA ILE A 243 -1.58 3.42 34.54
C ILE A 243 -0.32 4.08 35.10
N GLU A 244 -0.01 3.79 36.36
CA GLU A 244 1.01 4.50 37.16
C GLU A 244 2.37 4.62 36.47
N GLY A 245 2.80 3.60 35.72
CA GLY A 245 4.08 3.60 34.99
C GLY A 245 4.12 4.49 33.74
N LEU A 246 2.98 5.06 33.34
CA LEU A 246 2.81 5.81 32.11
C LEU A 246 2.13 7.17 32.35
N GLN A 247 2.42 7.79 33.51
CA GLN A 247 2.02 9.16 33.79
C GLN A 247 3.15 10.12 33.40
N ASN A 248 2.81 11.22 32.73
CA ASN A 248 3.74 12.26 32.28
C ASN A 248 4.95 11.71 31.47
N THR A 249 4.67 10.82 30.51
CA THR A 249 5.68 10.19 29.65
C THR A 249 5.83 10.93 28.32
N GLY A 250 7.02 10.85 27.69
CA GLY A 250 7.25 11.30 26.30
C GLY A 250 6.75 10.29 25.25
N LYS A 251 6.10 9.21 25.68
CA LYS A 251 5.63 8.14 24.81
C LYS A 251 4.20 8.38 24.36
N TYR A 252 3.89 8.04 23.11
CA TYR A 252 2.54 8.05 22.57
C TYR A 252 2.04 6.64 22.26
N LEU A 253 0.73 6.46 22.26
CA LEU A 253 0.07 5.19 22.00
C LEU A 253 -0.01 4.94 20.49
N THR A 254 0.47 3.78 20.05
CA THR A 254 0.26 3.29 18.68
C THR A 254 -0.90 2.30 18.62
N GLY A 255 -1.18 1.59 19.71
CA GLY A 255 -2.32 0.69 19.83
C GLY A 255 -2.24 -0.14 21.10
N TYR A 256 -3.20 -1.04 21.29
CA TYR A 256 -3.23 -1.89 22.47
C TYR A 256 -3.98 -3.19 22.25
N SER A 257 -3.76 -4.11 23.16
CA SER A 257 -4.40 -5.42 23.22
C SER A 257 -4.83 -5.72 24.65
N LYS A 258 -5.38 -6.91 24.88
CA LYS A 258 -5.93 -7.29 26.18
C LYS A 258 -4.96 -7.09 27.35
N ASN A 259 -3.68 -7.41 27.15
CA ASN A 259 -2.67 -7.40 28.22
C ASN A 259 -1.54 -6.39 27.99
N TYR A 260 -1.46 -5.74 26.82
CA TYR A 260 -0.33 -4.90 26.47
C TYR A 260 -0.75 -3.58 25.80
N LEU A 261 0.00 -2.52 26.10
CA LEU A 261 0.04 -1.28 25.32
C LEU A 261 1.27 -1.26 24.42
N TYR A 262 1.12 -0.76 23.21
CA TYR A 262 2.19 -0.59 22.22
C TYR A 262 2.46 0.90 22.06
N LEU A 263 3.65 1.33 22.49
CA LEU A 263 4.02 2.72 22.65
C LEU A 263 5.25 3.06 21.81
N ARG A 264 5.32 4.27 21.28
CA ARG A 264 6.51 4.82 20.62
C ARG A 264 6.99 6.08 21.32
N ASP A 265 8.26 6.40 21.13
CA ASP A 265 8.89 7.60 21.68
C ASP A 265 8.93 8.70 20.62
N PHE A 266 8.68 9.96 21.01
CA PHE A 266 8.82 11.10 20.09
C PHE A 266 10.29 11.45 19.81
N ASP A 267 11.18 11.15 20.76
CA ASP A 267 12.55 11.64 20.76
C ASP A 267 13.60 10.55 20.41
N ASP A 268 13.16 9.31 20.16
CA ASP A 268 14.05 8.17 19.87
C ASP A 268 13.58 7.38 18.64
N ASP A 269 14.13 7.76 17.48
CA ASP A 269 13.87 7.09 16.19
C ASP A 269 14.47 5.68 16.09
N ASP A 270 15.32 5.26 17.03
CA ASP A 270 15.89 3.90 17.07
C ASP A 270 14.93 2.90 17.76
N ILE A 271 13.83 3.38 18.33
CA ILE A 271 12.80 2.51 18.92
C ILE A 271 11.77 2.15 17.86
N ILE A 272 11.62 0.85 17.63
CA ILE A 272 10.51 0.31 16.84
C ILE A 272 9.22 0.40 17.67
N MET A 273 9.25 -0.17 18.87
CA MET A 273 8.07 -0.24 19.74
C MET A 273 8.46 -0.59 21.18
N ASP A 274 7.76 0.01 22.15
CA ASP A 274 7.71 -0.45 23.53
C ASP A 274 6.43 -1.26 23.76
N CYS A 275 6.60 -2.46 24.32
CA CYS A 275 5.50 -3.35 24.68
C CYS A 275 5.31 -3.34 26.20
N TYR A 276 4.34 -2.58 26.70
CA TYR A 276 4.08 -2.37 28.12
C TYR A 276 3.00 -3.34 28.62
N ASN A 277 3.35 -4.19 29.59
CA ASN A 277 2.43 -5.16 30.20
C ASN A 277 1.52 -4.49 31.24
N LEU A 278 0.21 -4.63 31.05
CA LEU A 278 -0.82 -4.02 31.92
C LEU A 278 -0.99 -4.68 33.29
N GLU A 279 -0.54 -5.94 33.45
CA GLU A 279 -0.65 -6.69 34.71
C GLU A 279 0.46 -6.33 35.69
N ASP A 280 1.72 -6.28 35.22
CA ASP A 280 2.89 -6.10 36.09
C ASP A 280 3.65 -4.78 35.88
N GLY A 281 3.26 -3.98 34.88
CA GLY A 281 3.82 -2.67 34.58
C GLY A 281 5.23 -2.70 33.98
N LYS A 282 5.71 -3.85 33.51
CA LYS A 282 7.01 -3.94 32.81
C LYS A 282 6.88 -3.61 31.33
N ALA A 283 7.89 -2.94 30.79
CA ALA A 283 8.01 -2.69 29.37
C ALA A 283 9.20 -3.46 28.77
N HIS A 284 9.02 -3.93 27.53
CA HIS A 284 10.08 -4.46 26.67
C HIS A 284 10.25 -3.53 25.47
N THR A 285 11.47 -3.03 25.26
CA THR A 285 11.80 -2.13 24.15
C THR A 285 12.38 -2.91 22.98
N ILE A 286 11.74 -2.78 21.82
CA ILE A 286 12.22 -3.31 20.55
C ILE A 286 12.97 -2.18 19.85
N ARG A 287 14.27 -2.40 19.61
CA ARG A 287 15.14 -1.43 18.95
C ARG A 287 15.44 -1.86 17.53
N LYS A 288 15.62 -0.86 16.68
CA LYS A 288 16.15 -1.00 15.34
C LYS A 288 17.60 -1.47 15.42
N ASP A 289 17.96 -2.40 14.54
CA ASP A 289 19.36 -2.69 14.25
C ASP A 289 19.86 -1.77 13.11
N ASN A 290 18.95 -1.36 12.21
CA ASN A 290 19.18 -0.38 11.14
C ASN A 290 18.11 0.72 11.13
N SER A 291 18.45 1.94 10.69
CA SER A 291 17.54 3.10 10.68
C SER A 291 16.19 2.87 9.96
N TYR A 292 16.18 1.92 9.03
CA TYR A 292 15.04 1.57 8.17
C TYR A 292 14.24 0.35 8.67
N ASP A 293 14.44 -0.12 9.90
CA ASP A 293 13.59 -1.17 10.46
C ASP A 293 12.25 -0.55 10.92
N PHE A 294 11.11 -1.16 10.58
CA PHE A 294 9.78 -0.56 10.80
C PHE A 294 8.79 -1.51 11.47
N TYR A 295 7.89 -0.96 12.27
CA TYR A 295 6.74 -1.67 12.83
C TYR A 295 5.73 -2.03 11.73
N LEU A 296 5.15 -3.24 11.81
CA LEU A 296 4.12 -3.71 10.86
C LEU A 296 2.76 -3.90 11.54
N ALA A 297 2.70 -4.70 12.61
CA ALA A 297 1.45 -5.04 13.29
C ALA A 297 1.73 -5.54 14.71
N TYR A 298 0.66 -5.78 15.48
CA TYR A 298 0.75 -6.46 16.77
C TYR A 298 -0.42 -7.43 17.01
N GLU A 299 -0.21 -8.35 17.93
CA GLU A 299 -1.24 -9.17 18.60
C GLU A 299 -0.94 -9.18 20.10
N ASP A 300 -1.83 -9.71 20.95
CA ASP A 300 -1.62 -9.73 22.41
C ASP A 300 -0.25 -10.30 22.85
N GLY A 301 0.64 -9.38 23.25
CA GLY A 301 2.01 -9.66 23.68
C GLY A 301 2.97 -10.03 22.56
N VAL A 302 2.67 -9.67 21.32
CA VAL A 302 3.47 -9.94 20.12
C VAL A 302 3.53 -8.72 19.22
N VAL A 303 4.72 -8.36 18.76
CA VAL A 303 4.94 -7.29 17.77
C VAL A 303 5.58 -7.88 16.52
N TYR A 304 5.10 -7.47 15.35
CA TYR A 304 5.67 -7.79 14.05
C TYR A 304 6.38 -6.55 13.51
N TYR A 305 7.61 -6.73 13.05
CA TYR A 305 8.42 -5.65 12.49
C TYR A 305 9.27 -6.19 11.32
N GLU A 306 9.61 -5.31 10.39
CA GLU A 306 10.57 -5.59 9.33
C GLU A 306 11.95 -5.05 9.67
N ALA A 307 12.97 -5.72 9.14
CA ALA A 307 14.32 -5.19 9.02
C ALA A 307 14.72 -5.15 7.55
N ILE A 308 15.31 -4.04 7.13
CA ILE A 308 15.71 -3.79 5.74
C ILE A 308 17.23 -3.90 5.64
N SER A 309 17.71 -4.65 4.66
CA SER A 309 19.13 -4.71 4.33
C SER A 309 19.34 -4.53 2.83
N GLU A 310 20.16 -3.55 2.46
CA GLU A 310 20.61 -3.38 1.08
C GLU A 310 21.59 -4.52 0.73
N LYS A 311 21.19 -5.39 -0.20
CA LYS A 311 22.05 -6.48 -0.69
C LYS A 311 23.07 -5.97 -1.70
N GLN A 312 22.59 -5.09 -2.56
CA GLN A 312 23.30 -4.30 -3.56
C GLN A 312 22.41 -3.11 -3.90
N TYR A 313 22.97 -2.07 -4.52
CA TYR A 313 22.18 -0.90 -4.86
C TYR A 313 20.97 -1.26 -5.72
N GLY A 314 19.80 -0.75 -5.35
CA GLY A 314 18.53 -1.00 -6.04
C GLY A 314 17.93 -2.39 -5.82
N VAL A 315 18.48 -3.21 -4.91
CA VAL A 315 17.88 -4.49 -4.48
C VAL A 315 18.03 -4.68 -2.97
N GLU A 316 16.91 -4.52 -2.27
CA GLU A 316 16.80 -4.73 -0.84
C GLU A 316 16.26 -6.13 -0.50
N ASP A 317 16.74 -6.67 0.63
CA ASP A 317 16.14 -7.79 1.34
C ASP A 317 15.32 -7.25 2.53
N TYR A 318 14.10 -7.74 2.68
CA TYR A 318 13.18 -7.42 3.77
C TYR A 318 13.00 -8.66 4.63
N SER A 319 13.32 -8.56 5.91
CA SER A 319 13.21 -9.65 6.87
C SER A 319 12.13 -9.35 7.89
N VAL A 320 11.12 -10.21 8.02
CA VAL A 320 10.02 -10.03 8.96
C VAL A 320 10.27 -10.84 10.23
N TYR A 321 10.20 -10.15 11.35
CA TYR A 321 10.39 -10.73 12.67
C TYR A 321 9.09 -10.70 13.47
N ARG A 322 8.91 -11.74 14.28
CA ARG A 322 7.93 -11.78 15.36
C ARG A 322 8.65 -11.65 16.69
N TYR A 323 8.34 -10.60 17.43
CA TYR A 323 8.84 -10.35 18.78
C TYR A 323 7.81 -10.77 19.82
N ASP A 324 8.18 -11.69 20.71
CA ASP A 324 7.34 -12.16 21.82
C ASP A 324 7.66 -11.36 23.09
N CYS A 325 6.83 -10.37 23.43
CA CYS A 325 7.03 -9.51 24.59
C CYS A 325 7.06 -10.28 25.91
N ARG A 326 6.40 -11.44 25.97
CA ARG A 326 6.36 -12.28 27.18
C ARG A 326 7.69 -12.95 27.46
N LYS A 327 8.51 -13.12 26.43
CA LYS A 327 9.79 -13.84 26.47
C LYS A 327 11.00 -12.95 26.20
N ASP A 328 10.79 -11.71 25.79
CA ASP A 328 11.86 -10.79 25.39
C ASP A 328 12.69 -11.38 24.23
N GLN A 329 12.00 -11.94 23.23
CA GLN A 329 12.66 -12.71 22.16
C GLN A 329 12.06 -12.44 20.77
N ALA A 330 12.92 -12.11 19.82
CA ALA A 330 12.60 -12.07 18.39
C ALA A 330 12.81 -13.43 17.71
N ALA A 331 11.97 -13.74 16.72
CA ALA A 331 12.12 -14.86 15.82
C ALA A 331 11.89 -14.38 14.37
N LEU A 332 12.86 -14.66 13.49
CA LEU A 332 12.68 -14.45 12.05
C LEU A 332 11.58 -15.36 11.52
N LEU A 333 10.62 -14.80 10.80
CA LEU A 333 9.56 -15.55 10.12
C LEU A 333 9.97 -15.90 8.70
N TYR A 334 10.36 -14.89 7.91
CA TYR A 334 10.79 -15.04 6.53
C TYR A 334 11.64 -13.83 6.10
N THR A 335 12.35 -14.03 4.98
CA THR A 335 13.05 -12.97 4.25
C THR A 335 12.54 -13.01 2.80
N THR A 336 12.29 -11.84 2.25
CA THR A 336 11.85 -11.59 0.87
C THR A 336 12.78 -10.54 0.25
N SER A 337 12.77 -10.41 -1.07
CA SER A 337 13.63 -9.48 -1.81
C SER A 337 12.82 -8.78 -2.88
N LYS A 338 13.27 -7.59 -3.29
CA LYS A 338 12.77 -6.97 -4.52
C LYS A 338 12.84 -7.93 -5.71
N ILE A 339 11.82 -7.89 -6.55
CA ILE A 339 11.76 -8.67 -7.80
C ILE A 339 12.01 -7.69 -8.97
N PRO A 340 13.11 -7.84 -9.72
CA PRO A 340 13.37 -6.99 -10.89
C PRO A 340 12.26 -7.09 -11.93
N GLY A 341 11.88 -5.96 -12.55
CA GLY A 341 10.74 -5.88 -13.47
C GLY A 341 9.38 -5.67 -12.81
N THR A 342 9.36 -5.43 -11.51
CA THR A 342 8.16 -4.97 -10.78
C THR A 342 8.40 -3.56 -10.24
N ASP A 343 7.33 -2.78 -10.13
CA ASP A 343 7.37 -1.48 -9.46
C ASP A 343 7.11 -1.58 -7.95
N ASN A 344 6.53 -2.69 -7.48
CA ASN A 344 6.50 -3.03 -6.07
C ASN A 344 7.84 -3.67 -5.65
N ASN A 345 8.54 -3.03 -4.71
CA ASN A 345 9.82 -3.52 -4.18
C ASN A 345 9.68 -4.27 -2.85
N ARG A 346 8.47 -4.41 -2.31
CA ARG A 346 8.18 -4.75 -0.90
C ARG A 346 7.22 -5.94 -0.77
N PHE A 347 7.26 -6.90 -1.70
CA PHE A 347 6.45 -8.12 -1.60
C PHE A 347 6.69 -8.86 -0.28
N GLY A 348 5.62 -9.29 0.37
CA GLY A 348 5.61 -9.89 1.70
C GLY A 348 5.52 -8.86 2.83
N ILE A 349 5.70 -7.57 2.54
CA ILE A 349 5.57 -6.47 3.51
C ILE A 349 4.35 -5.62 3.21
N ASP A 350 4.16 -5.26 1.95
CA ASP A 350 3.05 -4.42 1.55
C ASP A 350 1.72 -5.13 1.77
N GLY A 351 0.78 -4.41 2.39
CA GLY A 351 -0.49 -4.95 2.85
C GLY A 351 -0.40 -5.87 4.09
N PHE A 352 0.72 -5.91 4.82
CA PHE A 352 0.88 -6.78 5.99
C PHE A 352 -0.26 -6.59 7.01
N LYS A 353 -1.02 -7.65 7.27
CA LYS A 353 -2.16 -7.66 8.20
C LYS A 353 -2.20 -8.96 9.00
N ILE A 354 -2.74 -8.87 10.22
CA ILE A 354 -3.06 -10.03 11.05
C ILE A 354 -4.57 -10.19 11.13
N ILE A 355 -5.06 -11.34 10.67
CA ILE A 355 -6.48 -11.71 10.74
C ILE A 355 -6.55 -13.08 11.42
N ASP A 356 -7.23 -13.15 12.57
CA ASP A 356 -7.35 -14.37 13.38
C ASP A 356 -6.02 -15.11 13.64
N GLY A 357 -4.96 -14.35 13.90
CA GLY A 357 -3.61 -14.86 14.16
C GLY A 357 -2.92 -15.47 12.94
N LYS A 358 -3.42 -15.19 11.73
CA LYS A 358 -2.78 -15.54 10.46
C LYS A 358 -2.26 -14.26 9.81
N ILE A 359 -1.10 -14.38 9.18
CA ILE A 359 -0.43 -13.27 8.48
C ILE A 359 -0.88 -13.27 7.02
N TYR A 360 -1.31 -12.10 6.55
CA TYR A 360 -1.65 -11.81 5.16
C TYR A 360 -0.74 -10.68 4.66
N ALA A 361 -0.29 -10.77 3.40
CA ALA A 361 0.48 -9.72 2.73
C ALA A 361 0.37 -9.91 1.20
N LEU A 362 0.71 -8.88 0.43
CA LEU A 362 0.84 -8.98 -1.02
C LEU A 362 2.10 -9.75 -1.38
N GLN A 363 2.02 -10.64 -2.36
CA GLN A 363 3.12 -11.48 -2.79
C GLN A 363 3.06 -11.71 -4.31
N PHE A 364 4.22 -11.98 -4.90
CA PHE A 364 4.36 -12.22 -6.33
C PHE A 364 4.22 -13.70 -6.69
N PHE A 365 3.32 -14.03 -7.60
CA PHE A 365 3.10 -15.38 -8.12
C PHE A 365 3.08 -15.38 -9.65
N GLY A 366 4.15 -15.91 -10.25
CA GLY A 366 4.28 -16.04 -11.71
C GLY A 366 4.50 -14.70 -12.39
N ASN A 367 3.42 -13.97 -12.65
CA ASN A 367 3.35 -12.66 -13.30
C ASN A 367 2.40 -11.70 -12.56
N GLU A 368 1.80 -12.13 -11.45
CA GLU A 368 0.76 -11.36 -10.74
C GLU A 368 1.20 -11.04 -9.31
N GLU A 369 0.81 -9.87 -8.83
CA GLU A 369 0.76 -9.53 -7.41
C GLU A 369 -0.60 -9.92 -6.85
N LYS A 370 -0.60 -10.73 -5.80
CA LYS A 370 -1.82 -11.25 -5.18
C LYS A 370 -1.75 -11.19 -3.67
N TRP A 371 -2.91 -11.15 -3.02
CA TRP A 371 -2.97 -11.46 -1.60
C TRP A 371 -2.54 -12.90 -1.34
N ALA A 372 -1.71 -13.06 -0.31
CA ALA A 372 -1.23 -14.35 0.13
C ALA A 372 -1.36 -14.50 1.64
N ARG A 373 -1.48 -15.75 2.08
CA ARG A 373 -1.41 -16.11 3.50
C ARG A 373 -0.08 -16.76 3.81
N PHE A 374 0.62 -16.28 4.83
CA PHE A 374 1.89 -16.91 5.24
C PHE A 374 1.64 -18.19 6.05
N ASN A 375 2.28 -19.28 5.64
CA ASN A 375 2.26 -20.55 6.34
C ASN A 375 3.53 -20.73 7.18
N GLU A 376 3.41 -20.48 8.49
CA GLU A 376 4.52 -20.62 9.43
C GLU A 376 5.11 -22.04 9.51
N SER A 377 4.36 -23.08 9.14
CA SER A 377 4.82 -24.46 9.31
C SER A 377 5.92 -24.85 8.32
N ASN A 378 5.97 -24.19 7.16
CA ASN A 378 6.94 -24.43 6.11
C ASN A 378 7.66 -23.15 5.65
N GLY A 379 7.26 -21.98 6.14
CA GLY A 379 7.91 -20.70 5.83
C GLY A 379 7.60 -20.18 4.42
N THR A 380 6.43 -20.49 3.87
CA THR A 380 6.05 -20.08 2.51
C THR A 380 4.72 -19.34 2.48
N PHE A 381 4.52 -18.52 1.45
CA PHE A 381 3.22 -17.91 1.16
C PHE A 381 2.31 -18.84 0.35
N GLU A 382 1.04 -18.89 0.73
CA GLU A 382 -0.04 -19.56 0.02
C GLU A 382 -0.82 -18.52 -0.79
N ASP A 383 -0.90 -18.74 -2.11
CA ASP A 383 -1.68 -17.92 -3.03
C ASP A 383 -3.18 -18.06 -2.73
N LEU A 384 -3.87 -16.93 -2.52
CA LEU A 384 -5.31 -16.87 -2.28
C LEU A 384 -6.12 -16.62 -3.57
N ASP A 385 -5.44 -16.47 -4.72
CA ASP A 385 -6.02 -16.14 -6.02
C ASP A 385 -6.75 -14.79 -6.08
N LEU A 386 -6.30 -13.83 -5.25
CA LEU A 386 -6.86 -12.47 -5.16
C LEU A 386 -5.87 -11.47 -5.77
N ALA A 387 -5.86 -11.37 -7.09
CA ALA A 387 -4.93 -10.51 -7.83
C ALA A 387 -5.24 -9.02 -7.66
N VAL A 388 -4.20 -8.21 -7.44
CA VAL A 388 -4.28 -6.74 -7.42
C VAL A 388 -3.56 -6.12 -8.60
N LYS A 389 -2.59 -6.82 -9.19
CA LYS A 389 -1.82 -6.32 -10.34
C LYS A 389 -1.24 -7.46 -11.17
N GLU A 390 -1.12 -7.22 -12.47
CA GLU A 390 -0.38 -8.08 -13.39
C GLU A 390 0.83 -7.31 -13.93
N TYR A 391 1.96 -8.01 -14.04
CA TYR A 391 3.22 -7.52 -14.59
C TYR A 391 3.46 -8.16 -15.96
N SER A 392 3.13 -7.40 -17.00
CA SER A 392 3.21 -7.80 -18.41
C SER A 392 4.57 -8.37 -18.82
N VAL A 393 5.65 -7.86 -18.23
CA VAL A 393 7.04 -8.31 -18.40
C VAL A 393 7.16 -9.84 -18.33
N PHE A 394 6.52 -10.45 -17.34
CA PHE A 394 6.64 -11.89 -17.09
C PHE A 394 5.72 -12.75 -17.97
N ASN A 395 4.84 -12.14 -18.78
CA ASN A 395 4.09 -12.85 -19.80
C ASN A 395 4.99 -13.30 -20.94
N TYR A 396 6.01 -12.50 -21.26
CA TYR A 396 6.80 -12.66 -22.46
C TYR A 396 8.24 -13.14 -22.22
N GLY A 397 8.71 -13.07 -20.98
CA GLY A 397 10.09 -13.42 -20.66
C GLY A 397 10.46 -13.21 -19.20
N THR A 398 11.71 -12.80 -18.98
CA THR A 398 12.28 -12.58 -17.64
C THR A 398 13.12 -11.31 -17.62
N ILE A 399 13.44 -10.82 -16.42
CA ILE A 399 14.36 -9.71 -16.23
C ILE A 399 15.71 -10.21 -15.72
N ASN A 400 16.77 -9.72 -16.37
CA ASN A 400 18.09 -9.67 -15.77
C ASN A 400 18.30 -8.28 -15.17
N TYR A 401 19.09 -8.19 -14.11
CA TYR A 401 19.54 -6.91 -13.60
C TYR A 401 21.05 -6.92 -13.36
N TYR A 402 21.62 -5.74 -13.25
CA TYR A 402 22.99 -5.52 -12.80
C TYR A 402 23.02 -4.35 -11.82
N SER A 403 23.95 -4.41 -10.88
CA SER A 403 24.08 -3.40 -9.83
C SER A 403 25.54 -3.23 -9.45
N TYR A 404 26.04 -2.00 -9.53
CA TYR A 404 27.40 -1.69 -9.12
C TYR A 404 27.51 -0.36 -8.37
N THR A 405 28.53 -0.29 -7.53
CA THR A 405 28.91 0.93 -6.81
C THR A 405 30.34 1.29 -7.14
N GLU A 406 30.62 2.56 -7.39
CA GLU A 406 31.98 3.06 -7.60
C GLU A 406 32.50 3.77 -6.35
N LYS A 407 33.73 3.45 -5.96
CA LYS A 407 34.45 4.11 -4.87
C LYS A 407 35.62 4.90 -5.41
N CYS A 408 35.77 6.12 -4.90
CA CYS A 408 36.95 6.92 -5.17
C CYS A 408 38.21 6.23 -4.61
N SER A 409 39.22 6.03 -5.46
CA SER A 409 40.46 5.35 -5.09
C SER A 409 41.28 6.08 -4.01
N ALA A 410 41.12 7.41 -3.90
CA ALA A 410 41.88 8.24 -2.98
C ALA A 410 41.25 8.32 -1.58
N CYS A 411 39.92 8.43 -1.47
CA CYS A 411 39.23 8.53 -0.17
C CYS A 411 38.41 7.32 0.25
N GLY A 412 38.08 6.42 -0.67
CA GLY A 412 37.25 5.23 -0.41
C GLY A 412 35.74 5.51 -0.29
N THR A 413 35.30 6.76 -0.43
CA THR A 413 33.87 7.14 -0.43
C THR A 413 33.19 6.57 -1.69
N ILE A 414 31.94 6.13 -1.55
CA ILE A 414 31.09 5.75 -2.69
C ILE A 414 30.70 7.05 -3.40
N VAL A 415 31.02 7.14 -4.69
CA VAL A 415 30.81 8.34 -5.51
C VAL A 415 29.75 8.13 -6.59
N SER A 416 29.42 6.87 -6.89
CA SER A 416 28.34 6.54 -7.81
C SER A 416 27.71 5.20 -7.46
N LYS A 417 26.39 5.07 -7.67
CA LYS A 417 25.65 3.80 -7.62
C LYS A 417 24.79 3.65 -8.86
N ASN A 418 24.74 2.44 -9.41
CA ASN A 418 24.04 2.18 -10.66
C ASN A 418 23.23 0.90 -10.54
N TYR A 419 21.96 0.95 -10.96
CA TYR A 419 21.07 -0.20 -11.09
C TYR A 419 20.51 -0.22 -12.51
N GLY A 420 20.44 -1.38 -13.13
CA GLY A 420 19.81 -1.47 -14.44
C GLY A 420 19.21 -2.83 -14.71
N GLU A 421 18.06 -2.82 -15.39
CA GLU A 421 17.32 -4.00 -15.82
C GLU A 421 17.37 -4.15 -17.33
N ASN A 422 17.36 -5.40 -17.80
CA ASN A 422 17.11 -5.69 -19.20
C ASN A 422 16.15 -6.87 -19.36
N PHE A 423 15.22 -6.71 -20.28
CA PHE A 423 14.29 -7.76 -20.65
C PHE A 423 14.99 -8.88 -21.43
N VAL A 424 14.54 -10.12 -21.20
CA VAL A 424 14.97 -11.33 -21.90
C VAL A 424 13.73 -12.04 -22.42
N LEU A 425 13.51 -11.97 -23.72
CA LEU A 425 12.41 -12.61 -24.43
C LEU A 425 12.55 -14.13 -24.42
N ASP A 426 11.45 -14.82 -24.09
CA ASP A 426 11.35 -16.27 -24.21
C ASP A 426 11.48 -16.72 -25.68
N ALA A 427 12.28 -17.76 -25.93
CA ALA A 427 12.49 -18.33 -27.27
C ALA A 427 11.21 -18.87 -27.94
N LYS A 428 10.11 -19.05 -27.20
CA LYS A 428 8.81 -19.49 -27.74
C LYS A 428 8.13 -18.42 -28.59
N TYR A 429 8.43 -17.14 -28.37
CA TYR A 429 7.80 -16.02 -29.10
C TYR A 429 8.50 -15.68 -30.41
N SER A 430 9.77 -16.01 -30.58
CA SER A 430 10.48 -15.79 -31.84
C SER A 430 11.68 -16.72 -32.02
N SER A 431 11.90 -17.18 -33.25
CA SER A 431 13.15 -17.85 -33.65
C SER A 431 14.36 -16.91 -33.63
N HIS A 432 14.14 -15.60 -33.50
CA HIS A 432 15.16 -14.54 -33.39
C HIS A 432 15.35 -14.04 -31.95
N ALA A 433 14.78 -14.71 -30.94
CA ALA A 433 14.88 -14.27 -29.55
C ALA A 433 16.33 -14.05 -29.09
N ASP A 434 17.28 -14.91 -29.47
CA ASP A 434 18.69 -14.73 -29.14
C ASP A 434 19.30 -13.45 -29.74
N GLU A 435 18.88 -13.07 -30.95
CA GLU A 435 19.34 -11.86 -31.64
C GLU A 435 18.76 -10.61 -30.97
N ILE A 436 17.46 -10.64 -30.64
CA ILE A 436 16.76 -9.57 -29.92
C ILE A 436 17.35 -9.39 -28.52
N ASN A 437 17.51 -10.48 -27.75
CA ASN A 437 18.06 -10.45 -26.39
C ASN A 437 19.48 -9.88 -26.35
N LYS A 438 20.27 -10.07 -27.42
CA LYS A 438 21.58 -9.45 -27.55
C LYS A 438 21.51 -7.93 -27.75
N LEU A 439 20.48 -7.43 -28.44
CA LEU A 439 20.26 -5.99 -28.63
C LEU A 439 19.64 -5.32 -27.41
N LEU A 440 18.91 -6.07 -26.58
CA LEU A 440 18.37 -5.64 -25.30
C LEU A 440 19.42 -5.67 -24.17
N SER A 441 20.45 -6.50 -24.28
CA SER A 441 21.48 -6.59 -23.23
C SER A 441 22.32 -5.32 -23.12
N TYR A 442 22.66 -4.93 -21.88
CA TYR A 442 23.62 -3.86 -21.63
C TYR A 442 25.04 -4.31 -22.01
N ALA A 443 25.65 -3.59 -22.95
CA ALA A 443 26.96 -3.94 -23.48
C ALA A 443 28.08 -3.93 -22.41
N ASP A 444 27.96 -3.05 -21.40
CA ASP A 444 28.95 -2.86 -20.34
C ASP A 444 28.37 -3.15 -18.93
N ALA A 445 27.43 -4.10 -18.81
CA ALA A 445 26.86 -4.47 -17.50
C ALA A 445 27.95 -4.86 -16.50
N LYS A 446 28.00 -4.16 -15.35
CA LYS A 446 28.96 -4.41 -14.26
C LYS A 446 28.21 -4.79 -12.99
N ASN A 447 28.85 -5.60 -12.15
CA ASN A 447 28.29 -5.98 -10.86
C ASN A 447 29.31 -5.82 -9.73
N GLY A 448 28.83 -5.39 -8.57
CA GLY A 448 29.61 -5.27 -7.35
C GLY A 448 30.36 -3.95 -7.22
N GLU A 449 31.48 -3.97 -6.53
CA GLU A 449 32.24 -2.76 -6.21
C GLU A 449 33.37 -2.51 -7.20
N ILE A 450 33.47 -1.27 -7.67
CA ILE A 450 34.51 -0.79 -8.58
C ILE A 450 35.29 0.33 -7.89
N VAL A 451 36.59 0.39 -8.12
CA VAL A 451 37.45 1.49 -7.66
C VAL A 451 37.83 2.36 -8.86
N THR A 452 37.63 3.67 -8.76
CA THR A 452 37.83 4.64 -9.84
C THR A 452 38.72 5.80 -9.42
N ASP A 453 39.53 6.30 -10.37
CA ASP A 453 40.36 7.50 -10.23
C ASP A 453 39.64 8.77 -10.71
N ALA A 454 38.42 8.67 -11.24
CA ALA A 454 37.72 9.77 -11.92
C ALA A 454 37.43 10.98 -11.00
N TYR A 455 37.37 10.76 -9.69
CA TYR A 455 36.95 11.77 -8.70
C TYR A 455 38.03 12.01 -7.62
N THR A 456 39.30 11.71 -7.87
CA THR A 456 40.34 11.81 -6.83
C THR A 456 40.57 13.23 -6.31
N ASP A 457 40.26 14.24 -7.12
CA ASP A 457 40.47 15.64 -6.78
C ASP A 457 39.37 16.21 -5.85
N ASP A 458 38.23 15.50 -5.70
CA ASP A 458 37.03 15.97 -4.98
C ASP A 458 36.82 15.28 -3.62
N CYS A 459 37.87 14.68 -3.06
CA CYS A 459 37.79 13.90 -1.82
C CYS A 459 37.21 14.64 -0.61
N ASP A 460 37.43 15.95 -0.51
CA ASP A 460 36.88 16.76 0.57
C ASP A 460 35.36 16.94 0.37
N TRP A 461 34.92 17.16 -0.86
CA TRP A 461 33.51 17.33 -1.19
C TRP A 461 32.70 16.05 -0.98
N HIS A 462 33.21 14.89 -1.42
CA HIS A 462 32.52 13.60 -1.21
C HIS A 462 32.25 13.30 0.26
N LYS A 463 33.20 13.64 1.15
CA LYS A 463 33.09 13.37 2.59
C LYS A 463 32.18 14.36 3.31
N GLU A 464 32.18 15.61 2.86
CA GLU A 464 31.34 16.65 3.45
C GLU A 464 29.89 16.57 2.98
N ASN A 465 29.63 15.96 1.81
CA ASN A 465 28.33 15.91 1.17
C ASN A 465 28.02 14.50 0.63
N GLU A 466 28.11 13.47 1.48
CA GLU A 466 28.00 12.06 1.04
C GLU A 466 26.74 11.75 0.21
N GLU A 467 25.59 12.34 0.54
CA GLU A 467 24.34 12.16 -0.24
C GLU A 467 24.35 12.91 -1.57
N GLN A 468 24.82 14.16 -1.60
CA GLN A 468 24.84 14.97 -2.83
C GLN A 468 26.01 14.63 -3.73
N GLY A 469 27.05 14.01 -3.18
CA GLY A 469 28.27 13.60 -3.87
C GLY A 469 28.35 12.14 -4.26
N CYS A 470 27.25 11.43 -4.12
CA CYS A 470 27.04 10.13 -4.70
C CYS A 470 26.04 10.25 -5.85
N GLU A 471 26.52 10.12 -7.09
CA GLU A 471 25.64 10.06 -8.25
C GLU A 471 24.85 8.74 -8.24
N THR A 472 23.60 8.76 -8.67
CA THR A 472 22.83 7.53 -8.92
C THR A 472 22.26 7.50 -10.31
N ASP A 473 22.20 6.30 -10.89
CA ASP A 473 21.63 6.04 -12.21
C ASP A 473 20.85 4.72 -12.16
N GLU A 474 19.56 4.78 -12.48
CA GLU A 474 18.65 3.66 -12.41
C GLU A 474 17.93 3.48 -13.74
N THR A 475 17.95 2.28 -14.31
CA THR A 475 17.09 1.89 -15.43
C THR A 475 16.23 0.68 -15.04
N THR A 476 14.92 0.77 -15.21
CA THR A 476 13.98 -0.33 -14.99
C THR A 476 13.21 -0.67 -16.26
N VAL A 477 12.78 -1.93 -16.40
CA VAL A 477 11.82 -2.32 -17.44
C VAL A 477 10.43 -2.14 -16.87
N SER A 478 9.68 -1.18 -17.41
CA SER A 478 8.38 -0.79 -16.85
C SER A 478 7.21 -1.58 -17.43
N ASP A 479 7.27 -1.96 -18.70
CA ASP A 479 6.19 -2.66 -19.40
C ASP A 479 6.73 -3.40 -20.64
N VAL A 480 6.08 -4.50 -21.01
CA VAL A 480 6.40 -5.27 -22.23
C VAL A 480 5.11 -5.75 -22.88
N SER A 481 4.99 -5.57 -24.20
CA SER A 481 3.84 -6.06 -24.96
C SER A 481 4.27 -6.69 -26.30
N ILE A 482 3.43 -7.57 -26.83
CA ILE A 482 3.53 -8.03 -28.22
C ILE A 482 2.29 -7.55 -28.97
N ILE A 483 2.50 -6.58 -29.86
CA ILE A 483 1.46 -5.93 -30.67
C ILE A 483 1.26 -6.72 -31.97
N ASP A 484 0.00 -6.97 -32.35
CA ASP A 484 -0.39 -7.67 -33.56
C ASP A 484 0.34 -9.04 -33.76
N ASP A 485 0.63 -9.76 -32.67
CA ASP A 485 1.40 -11.02 -32.64
C ASP A 485 2.79 -10.95 -33.30
N ARG A 486 3.35 -9.74 -33.49
CA ARG A 486 4.53 -9.53 -34.31
C ARG A 486 5.54 -8.55 -33.75
N PHE A 487 5.10 -7.46 -33.13
CA PHE A 487 6.00 -6.39 -32.71
C PHE A 487 6.18 -6.44 -31.19
N LEU A 488 7.40 -6.72 -30.74
CA LEU A 488 7.73 -6.66 -29.32
C LEU A 488 8.07 -5.22 -28.96
N GLU A 489 7.29 -4.61 -28.08
CA GLU A 489 7.56 -3.33 -27.45
C GLU A 489 8.10 -3.56 -26.04
N VAL A 490 9.26 -2.99 -25.74
CA VAL A 490 9.85 -2.98 -24.40
C VAL A 490 9.96 -1.54 -23.93
N GLN A 491 9.25 -1.20 -22.86
CA GLN A 491 9.28 0.13 -22.25
C GLN A 491 10.26 0.14 -21.06
N MET A 492 10.99 1.24 -20.94
CA MET A 492 12.01 1.48 -19.94
C MET A 492 11.77 2.82 -19.26
N ALA A 493 12.03 2.87 -17.96
CA ALA A 493 12.10 4.09 -17.18
C ALA A 493 13.51 4.27 -16.65
N ASP A 494 14.01 5.51 -16.70
CA ASP A 494 15.33 5.85 -16.19
C ASP A 494 15.22 6.94 -15.11
N TYR A 495 16.17 6.98 -14.19
CA TYR A 495 16.31 8.09 -13.24
C TYR A 495 17.77 8.33 -12.88
N TRP A 496 18.27 9.50 -13.25
CA TRP A 496 19.62 9.93 -12.90
C TRP A 496 19.57 11.02 -11.82
N TYR A 497 20.32 10.86 -10.75
CA TYR A 497 20.51 11.88 -9.71
C TYR A 497 21.99 12.20 -9.53
N GLY A 498 22.42 13.39 -9.94
CA GLY A 498 23.79 13.89 -9.75
C GLY A 498 23.95 14.89 -8.61
N GLY A 499 23.06 14.86 -7.62
CA GLY A 499 22.97 15.89 -6.58
C GLY A 499 22.02 17.05 -6.94
N GLY A 500 21.62 17.84 -5.94
CA GLY A 500 20.70 18.96 -6.09
C GLY A 500 19.28 18.67 -5.58
N ALA A 501 18.30 19.46 -6.03
CA ALA A 501 16.93 19.41 -5.49
C ALA A 501 16.11 18.19 -5.96
N HIS A 502 16.37 17.69 -7.17
CA HIS A 502 15.72 16.50 -7.75
C HIS A 502 16.63 15.91 -8.83
N GLY A 503 16.38 14.66 -9.21
CA GLY A 503 17.01 14.00 -10.35
C GLY A 503 16.33 14.32 -11.68
N MET A 504 16.77 13.62 -12.71
CA MET A 504 16.29 13.74 -14.09
C MET A 504 15.70 12.39 -14.50
N PRO A 505 14.37 12.30 -14.62
CA PRO A 505 13.74 11.08 -15.12
C PRO A 505 14.00 10.96 -16.62
N GLY A 506 14.21 9.73 -17.07
CA GLY A 506 14.22 9.33 -18.46
C GLY A 506 13.11 8.33 -18.75
N ARG A 507 12.79 8.19 -20.04
CA ARG A 507 11.84 7.21 -20.55
C ARG A 507 12.34 6.77 -21.92
N GLY A 508 12.29 5.46 -22.20
CA GLY A 508 12.72 4.92 -23.47
C GLY A 508 11.89 3.70 -23.88
N THR A 509 11.90 3.41 -25.18
CA THR A 509 11.25 2.23 -25.74
C THR A 509 12.15 1.54 -26.75
N ARG A 510 11.94 0.24 -26.93
CA ARG A 510 12.63 -0.58 -27.93
C ARG A 510 11.61 -1.47 -28.62
N LEU A 511 11.47 -1.29 -29.94
CA LEU A 511 10.52 -2.02 -30.77
C LEU A 511 11.23 -3.01 -31.69
N PHE A 512 10.80 -4.27 -31.70
CA PHE A 512 11.39 -5.32 -32.54
C PHE A 512 10.36 -6.05 -33.40
N ASP A 513 10.72 -6.37 -34.65
CA ASP A 513 9.96 -7.31 -35.47
C ASP A 513 10.34 -8.75 -35.11
N LEU A 514 9.44 -9.46 -34.42
CA LEU A 514 9.64 -10.84 -34.00
C LEU A 514 9.85 -11.80 -35.18
N THR A 515 9.45 -11.42 -36.40
CA THR A 515 9.64 -12.27 -37.60
C THR A 515 11.02 -12.12 -38.22
N THR A 516 11.73 -11.02 -37.98
CA THR A 516 13.04 -10.75 -38.59
C THR A 516 14.16 -10.54 -37.59
N GLY A 517 13.85 -10.32 -36.31
CA GLY A 517 14.83 -9.93 -35.28
C GLY A 517 15.35 -8.50 -35.45
N GLU A 518 14.76 -7.71 -36.35
CA GLU A 518 15.21 -6.33 -36.59
C GLU A 518 14.59 -5.40 -35.55
N GLU A 519 15.42 -4.55 -34.95
CA GLU A 519 14.95 -3.38 -34.21
C GLU A 519 14.40 -2.35 -35.19
N LEU A 520 13.27 -1.75 -34.84
CA LEU A 520 12.52 -0.83 -35.69
C LEU A 520 12.46 0.55 -35.05
N ASP A 521 12.44 1.57 -35.90
CA ASP A 521 12.10 2.94 -35.56
C ASP A 521 10.82 3.37 -36.28
N ILE A 522 10.40 4.62 -36.06
CA ILE A 522 9.19 5.19 -36.67
C ILE A 522 9.18 5.12 -38.21
N THR A 523 10.35 5.12 -38.86
CA THR A 523 10.47 5.11 -40.33
C THR A 523 10.02 3.78 -40.93
N ALA A 524 9.94 2.73 -40.11
CA ALA A 524 9.36 1.45 -40.51
C ALA A 524 7.84 1.52 -40.71
N PHE A 525 7.15 2.54 -40.19
CA PHE A 525 5.68 2.64 -40.17
C PHE A 525 5.14 3.94 -40.78
N TYR A 526 5.82 5.06 -40.53
CA TYR A 526 5.36 6.39 -40.94
C TYR A 526 5.98 6.82 -42.27
N LYS A 527 5.13 7.28 -43.20
CA LYS A 527 5.54 7.76 -44.54
C LYS A 527 5.55 9.28 -44.69
N GLY A 528 5.04 10.00 -43.70
CA GLY A 528 4.97 11.46 -43.74
C GLY A 528 6.33 12.10 -43.54
N THR A 529 6.35 13.42 -43.68
CA THR A 529 7.52 14.28 -43.45
C THR A 529 7.59 14.76 -42.00
N GLU A 530 8.76 15.25 -41.57
CA GLU A 530 8.95 15.92 -40.28
C GLU A 530 7.86 16.98 -40.03
N GLU A 531 7.59 17.87 -40.99
CA GLU A 531 6.60 18.94 -40.81
C GLU A 531 5.17 18.40 -40.66
N GLU A 532 4.81 17.31 -41.36
CA GLU A 532 3.51 16.66 -41.22
C GLU A 532 3.35 16.01 -39.83
N PHE A 533 4.42 15.38 -39.33
CA PHE A 533 4.44 14.78 -37.99
C PHE A 533 4.34 15.85 -36.89
N LYS A 534 5.15 16.91 -36.99
CA LYS A 534 5.12 18.06 -36.06
C LYS A 534 3.75 18.73 -36.04
N THR A 535 3.13 18.90 -37.22
CA THR A 535 1.77 19.45 -37.33
C THR A 535 0.75 18.56 -36.63
N LEU A 536 0.83 17.24 -36.80
CA LEU A 536 -0.07 16.28 -36.16
C LEU A 536 0.05 16.34 -34.63
N VAL A 537 1.26 16.18 -34.09
CA VAL A 537 1.51 16.17 -32.64
C VAL A 537 1.13 17.50 -32.00
N ALA A 538 1.54 18.63 -32.60
CA ALA A 538 1.17 19.96 -32.10
C ALA A 538 -0.35 20.20 -32.12
N GLY A 539 -1.05 19.66 -33.13
CA GLY A 539 -2.51 19.66 -33.20
C GLY A 539 -3.14 18.92 -32.02
N LYS A 540 -2.64 17.74 -31.68
CA LYS A 540 -3.09 16.96 -30.53
C LYS A 540 -2.76 17.62 -29.18
N VAL A 541 -1.59 18.23 -29.03
CA VAL A 541 -1.27 19.03 -27.83
C VAL A 541 -2.24 20.20 -27.67
N LYS A 542 -2.62 20.86 -28.76
CA LYS A 542 -3.62 21.94 -28.72
C LYS A 542 -4.98 21.44 -28.23
N GLU A 543 -5.41 20.26 -28.67
CA GLU A 543 -6.65 19.61 -28.21
C GLU A 543 -6.56 19.24 -26.72
N ASP A 544 -5.46 18.65 -26.29
CA ASP A 544 -5.23 18.29 -24.89
C ASP A 544 -5.19 19.53 -23.97
N TYR A 545 -4.50 20.60 -24.36
CA TYR A 545 -4.50 21.88 -23.64
C TYR A 545 -5.92 22.44 -23.46
N GLN A 546 -6.79 22.30 -24.47
CA GLN A 546 -8.17 22.77 -24.39
C GLN A 546 -9.02 21.96 -23.41
N ASN A 547 -8.63 20.71 -23.13
CA ASN A 547 -9.27 19.85 -22.14
C ASN A 547 -8.68 20.05 -20.74
N GLY A 548 -7.42 20.49 -20.62
CA GLY A 548 -6.78 20.82 -19.35
C GLY A 548 -5.46 21.57 -19.55
N SER A 549 -5.45 22.87 -19.23
CA SER A 549 -4.28 23.74 -19.44
C SER A 549 -3.27 23.74 -18.28
N GLU A 550 -3.66 23.26 -17.09
CA GLU A 550 -2.90 23.40 -15.83
C GLU A 550 -1.47 22.83 -15.90
N LYS A 551 -1.26 21.80 -16.72
CA LYS A 551 0.02 21.09 -16.85
C LYS A 551 1.04 21.77 -17.79
N TYR A 552 0.64 22.81 -18.52
CA TYR A 552 1.44 23.46 -19.57
C TYR A 552 2.02 24.81 -19.14
N PHE A 553 3.16 25.20 -19.73
CA PHE A 553 3.69 26.57 -19.63
C PHE A 553 2.94 27.58 -20.51
N ALA A 554 2.29 27.09 -21.57
CA ALA A 554 1.62 27.94 -22.54
C ALA A 554 0.47 28.74 -21.90
N ALA A 555 0.34 30.01 -22.28
CA ALA A 555 -0.74 30.88 -21.81
C ALA A 555 -2.04 30.68 -22.60
N ASP A 556 -1.95 30.14 -23.82
CA ASP A 556 -3.09 29.80 -24.66
C ASP A 556 -2.81 28.61 -25.59
N ALA A 557 -3.87 28.12 -26.24
CA ALA A 557 -3.81 26.93 -27.07
C ALA A 557 -2.94 27.08 -28.33
N GLU A 558 -2.70 28.31 -28.81
CA GLU A 558 -1.84 28.55 -29.98
C GLU A 558 -0.36 28.57 -29.59
N GLU A 559 -0.06 29.09 -28.40
CA GLU A 559 1.26 28.95 -27.80
C GLU A 559 1.57 27.48 -27.48
N ALA A 560 0.61 26.72 -26.96
CA ALA A 560 0.76 25.28 -26.73
C ALA A 560 1.10 24.52 -28.03
N TYR A 561 0.37 24.81 -29.11
CA TYR A 561 0.66 24.29 -30.44
C TYR A 561 2.08 24.68 -30.89
N SER A 562 2.46 25.94 -30.78
CA SER A 562 3.74 26.43 -31.27
C SER A 562 4.92 25.82 -30.51
N ASN A 563 4.81 25.71 -29.19
CA ASN A 563 5.84 25.10 -28.33
C ASN A 563 5.98 23.60 -28.63
N ALA A 564 4.86 22.89 -28.78
CA ALA A 564 4.84 21.49 -29.19
C ALA A 564 5.43 21.29 -30.58
N TYR A 565 5.10 22.17 -31.53
CA TYR A 565 5.66 22.14 -32.86
C TYR A 565 7.17 22.22 -32.78
N GLU A 566 7.76 23.22 -32.13
CA GLU A 566 9.21 23.34 -32.07
C GLU A 566 9.90 22.18 -31.36
N SER A 567 9.27 21.61 -30.32
CA SER A 567 9.83 20.54 -29.49
C SER A 567 9.64 19.12 -30.07
N THR A 568 8.79 18.97 -31.08
CA THR A 568 8.53 17.66 -31.71
C THR A 568 9.57 17.35 -32.78
N HIS A 569 10.08 16.12 -32.75
CA HIS A 569 10.99 15.59 -33.77
C HIS A 569 10.66 14.13 -34.10
N ILE A 570 10.60 13.80 -35.39
CA ILE A 570 10.30 12.45 -35.86
C ILE A 570 11.39 11.45 -35.42
N ASP A 571 12.65 11.87 -35.37
CA ASP A 571 13.80 11.04 -35.02
C ASP A 571 14.11 11.04 -33.52
N SER A 572 13.23 11.58 -32.66
CA SER A 572 13.47 11.66 -31.21
C SER A 572 13.50 10.30 -30.52
N GLY A 573 12.76 9.32 -31.06
CA GLY A 573 12.51 8.05 -30.38
C GLY A 573 11.47 8.14 -29.25
N ASN A 574 10.82 9.30 -29.06
CA ASN A 574 9.85 9.53 -27.99
C ASN A 574 8.46 8.96 -28.32
N LEU A 575 8.40 7.70 -28.72
CA LEU A 575 7.15 7.01 -29.05
C LEU A 575 7.03 5.71 -28.27
N ILE A 576 5.87 5.52 -27.67
CA ILE A 576 5.46 4.25 -27.07
C ILE A 576 4.39 3.64 -27.98
N TRP A 577 4.55 2.38 -28.33
CA TRP A 577 3.62 1.68 -29.22
C TRP A 577 2.63 0.84 -28.43
N TYR A 578 1.35 0.93 -28.79
CA TYR A 578 0.26 0.12 -28.25
C TYR A 578 -0.50 -0.59 -29.38
N GLU A 579 -1.54 -1.35 -29.05
CA GLU A 579 -2.27 -2.16 -30.04
C GLU A 579 -3.02 -1.31 -31.08
N ASP A 580 -3.56 -0.15 -30.70
CA ASP A 580 -4.43 0.69 -31.54
C ASP A 580 -3.95 2.14 -31.73
N HIS A 581 -2.93 2.55 -30.98
CA HIS A 581 -2.35 3.89 -31.04
C HIS A 581 -0.86 3.88 -30.66
N ALA A 582 -0.20 5.01 -30.86
CA ALA A 582 1.08 5.31 -30.23
C ALA A 582 0.92 6.50 -29.29
N VAL A 583 1.81 6.65 -28.32
CA VAL A 583 1.91 7.85 -27.46
C VAL A 583 3.22 8.56 -27.77
N TYR A 584 3.12 9.84 -28.14
CA TYR A 584 4.28 10.72 -28.18
C TYR A 584 4.41 11.43 -26.83
N TYR A 585 5.57 11.33 -26.20
CA TYR A 585 5.80 11.94 -24.89
C TYR A 585 6.81 13.08 -24.97
N PHE A 586 6.56 14.10 -24.15
CA PHE A 586 7.47 15.21 -23.91
C PHE A 586 8.10 15.06 -22.52
N TYR A 587 9.40 15.31 -22.42
CA TYR A 587 10.10 15.26 -21.15
C TYR A 587 9.63 16.37 -20.21
N PRO A 588 9.83 16.21 -18.89
CA PRO A 588 9.68 17.32 -17.96
C PRO A 588 10.47 18.55 -18.45
N TYR A 589 9.85 19.73 -18.35
CA TYR A 589 10.34 21.02 -18.86
C TYR A 589 10.20 21.28 -20.37
N ASP A 590 9.86 20.31 -21.21
CA ASP A 590 9.66 20.56 -22.64
C ASP A 590 8.44 21.46 -22.87
N LEU A 591 7.28 21.08 -22.30
CA LEU A 591 6.02 21.82 -22.47
C LEU A 591 5.41 22.32 -21.14
N GLY A 592 5.88 21.82 -20.00
CA GLY A 592 5.35 22.13 -18.68
C GLY A 592 6.39 21.98 -17.57
N PRO A 593 6.10 22.42 -16.33
CA PRO A 593 7.03 22.32 -15.21
C PRO A 593 7.35 20.86 -14.86
N TYR A 594 8.43 20.63 -14.11
CA TYR A 594 8.81 19.28 -13.64
C TYR A 594 7.67 18.55 -12.92
N ALA A 595 6.87 19.27 -12.14
CA ALA A 595 5.73 18.73 -11.41
C ALA A 595 4.62 18.16 -12.30
N SER A 596 4.58 18.55 -13.58
CA SER A 596 3.66 17.97 -14.57
C SER A 596 4.10 16.58 -15.04
N GLY A 597 5.34 16.16 -14.75
CA GLY A 597 5.91 14.92 -15.26
C GLY A 597 6.08 14.93 -16.78
N PHE A 598 5.99 13.73 -17.37
CA PHE A 598 5.91 13.58 -18.82
C PHE A 598 4.54 14.02 -19.32
N ILE A 599 4.50 14.75 -20.44
CA ILE A 599 3.25 15.09 -21.11
C ILE A 599 3.05 14.11 -22.26
N ASP A 600 2.09 13.21 -22.08
CA ASP A 600 1.78 12.11 -23.00
C ASP A 600 0.64 12.52 -23.94
N ILE A 601 0.85 12.32 -25.25
CA ILE A 601 -0.10 12.68 -26.32
C ILE A 601 -0.41 11.45 -27.16
N GLU A 602 -1.65 10.99 -27.11
CA GLU A 602 -2.13 9.87 -27.91
C GLU A 602 -2.21 10.20 -29.40
N LEU A 603 -1.71 9.29 -30.22
CA LEU A 603 -1.70 9.31 -31.68
C LEU A 603 -2.39 8.04 -32.20
N PRO A 604 -3.72 8.07 -32.41
CA PRO A 604 -4.46 6.97 -33.02
C PRO A 604 -3.86 6.58 -34.38
N TYR A 605 -3.73 5.28 -34.67
CA TYR A 605 -3.05 4.84 -35.89
C TYR A 605 -3.74 5.27 -37.19
N ASP A 606 -5.06 5.47 -37.19
CA ASP A 606 -5.78 5.90 -38.39
C ASP A 606 -5.49 7.36 -38.76
N GLU A 607 -5.23 8.21 -37.76
CA GLU A 607 -4.76 9.59 -37.95
C GLU A 607 -3.24 9.65 -38.24
N PHE A 608 -2.46 8.86 -37.51
CA PHE A 608 -0.99 8.88 -37.56
C PHE A 608 -0.40 8.10 -38.74
N LEU A 609 -0.79 6.83 -38.89
CA LEU A 609 -0.27 5.91 -39.91
C LEU A 609 -1.20 5.78 -41.12
N GLY A 610 -2.46 6.23 -41.01
CA GLY A 610 -3.49 5.99 -42.03
C GLY A 610 -3.97 4.53 -42.07
N ALA A 611 -3.80 3.79 -40.98
CA ALA A 611 -4.15 2.39 -40.84
C ALA A 611 -4.67 2.10 -39.42
N ASN A 612 -5.47 1.06 -39.24
CA ASN A 612 -6.05 0.74 -37.91
C ASN A 612 -5.16 -0.18 -37.05
N GLN A 613 -3.99 -0.57 -37.57
CA GLN A 613 -3.07 -1.53 -36.97
C GLN A 613 -1.64 -1.18 -37.35
N LEU A 614 -0.68 -1.61 -36.53
CA LEU A 614 0.73 -1.30 -36.73
C LEU A 614 1.26 -2.07 -37.94
N THR A 615 1.32 -1.40 -39.09
CA THR A 615 1.68 -2.05 -40.36
C THR A 615 3.04 -1.58 -40.86
N ARG A 616 4.02 -2.48 -40.83
CA ARG A 616 5.34 -2.23 -41.39
C ARG A 616 5.27 -1.93 -42.89
N ILE A 617 5.89 -0.83 -43.31
CA ILE A 617 6.05 -0.47 -44.72
C ILE A 617 7.00 -1.48 -45.37
N ALA A 618 6.61 -2.00 -46.54
CA ALA A 618 7.49 -2.87 -47.32
C ALA A 618 8.76 -2.10 -47.75
N LYS A 619 9.94 -2.65 -47.40
CA LYS A 619 11.25 -2.16 -47.89
C LYS A 619 11.38 -2.33 -49.40
#